data_AF-A0A5B0GWJ5-F1
#
_entry.id   AF-A0A5B0GWJ5-F1
#
_cell.length_a   1.000
_cell.length_b   1.000
_cell.length_c   1.000
_cell.angle_alpha   90.00
_cell.angle_beta   90.00
_cell.angle_gamma   90.00
#
_symmetry.space_group_name_H-M   'P 1'
#
loop_
_entity.id
_entity.type
_entity.pdbx_description
1 polymer ?
#
loop_
_entity_poly.entity_id
_entity_poly.type
_entity_poly.pdbx_seq_one_letter_code
_entity_poly.pdbx_strand_id
1 'polypeptide(L)'
;MISRPPDNPAERPSPADRLKKQRAASLVLYIGLVLLALWVVRDFIAVVAWAGVVAIALWPLLRKVEGNRWFTGRTTLIAALLTLVIALLVVLPVGIGIAQALREAHDLNDWFKGARETGIALPDFIERLPFGAQQISAWWQANLAQPLRDSAAMKGLHSTTAMMLGRRFGARALHAVMVFVFMLVTLFVIFQAGPRLSGSLIKAVRRGFGDDGADLMQRMAAAVRGTVSGLVVVGLGEGALLGVAYFVTGLPHVALLGFVTAIAAMLPFCAPITFGLAALWLLAQGSVAAAVGLVLFGSVVVFVAEHFVRPVLIGNSTRLPFLLVLFGILGGAETFGLLGIFIGPALMTVLMVLWTDLVR
;
A
#
# COMPACT_ATOMS: atom_id res chain seq x y z
N MET A 1 13.63 70.68 54.52
CA MET A 1 14.35 70.36 53.27
C MET A 1 14.36 68.85 53.10
N ILE A 2 13.52 68.31 52.22
CA ILE A 2 13.64 66.93 51.72
C ILE A 2 13.46 67.02 50.21
N SER A 3 14.58 66.98 49.49
CA SER A 3 14.66 67.02 48.03
C SER A 3 14.23 65.67 47.45
N ARG A 4 13.13 65.65 46.67
CA ARG A 4 12.79 64.51 45.81
C ARG A 4 13.82 64.39 44.69
N PRO A 5 14.31 63.19 44.35
CA PRO A 5 15.16 63.02 43.17
C PRO A 5 14.35 63.25 41.89
N PRO A 6 14.98 63.66 40.77
CA PRO A 6 14.28 63.87 39.51
C PRO A 6 13.79 62.54 38.96
N ASP A 7 12.51 62.48 38.59
CA ASP A 7 11.94 61.37 37.82
C ASP A 7 12.74 61.21 36.53
N ASN A 8 13.57 60.17 36.46
CA ASN A 8 14.21 59.76 35.23
C ASN A 8 13.09 59.36 34.26
N PRO A 9 12.90 60.03 33.11
CA PRO A 9 11.88 59.63 32.15
C PRO A 9 12.36 58.33 31.51
N ALA A 10 12.03 57.21 32.17
CA ALA A 10 12.21 55.88 31.61
C ALA A 10 11.62 55.89 30.20
N GLU A 11 12.48 55.66 29.21
CA GLU A 11 12.19 55.61 27.79
C GLU A 11 10.90 54.84 27.56
N ARG A 12 9.78 55.55 27.40
CA ARG A 12 8.53 54.93 26.99
C ARG A 12 8.73 54.58 25.52
N PRO A 13 8.73 53.28 25.13
CA PRO A 13 8.99 52.91 23.75
C PRO A 13 7.97 53.60 22.85
N SER A 14 8.48 54.19 21.77
CA SER A 14 7.69 54.96 20.82
C SER A 14 6.53 54.11 20.27
N PRO A 15 5.38 54.71 19.89
CA PRO A 15 4.26 53.97 19.33
C PRO A 15 4.64 53.09 18.12
N ALA A 16 5.62 53.56 17.32
CA ALA A 16 6.15 52.83 16.16
C ALA A 16 6.92 51.55 16.57
N ASP A 17 7.66 51.56 17.68
CA ASP A 17 8.38 50.39 18.18
C ASP A 17 7.44 49.33 18.75
N ARG A 18 6.31 49.75 19.35
CA ARG A 18 5.27 48.81 19.81
C ARG A 18 4.60 48.11 18.63
N LEU A 19 4.29 48.84 17.55
CA LEU A 19 3.70 48.26 16.34
C LEU A 19 4.66 47.29 15.63
N LYS A 20 5.96 47.62 15.55
CA LYS A 20 6.98 46.70 15.02
C LYS A 20 7.13 45.45 15.88
N LYS A 21 7.22 45.60 17.21
CA LYS A 21 7.28 44.46 18.15
C LYS A 21 6.01 43.62 18.12
N GLN A 22 4.83 44.23 17.99
CA GLN A 22 3.55 43.52 17.89
C GLN A 22 3.40 42.77 16.56
N ARG A 23 3.83 43.36 15.44
CA ARG A 23 3.88 42.67 14.14
C ARG A 23 4.88 41.52 14.17
N ALA A 24 6.07 41.72 14.72
CA ALA A 24 7.07 40.66 14.88
C ALA A 24 6.54 39.52 15.78
N ALA A 25 5.93 39.85 16.92
CA ALA A 25 5.31 38.85 17.80
C ALA A 25 4.15 38.10 17.13
N SER A 26 3.31 38.80 16.37
CA SER A 26 2.22 38.18 15.60
C SER A 26 2.76 37.26 14.51
N LEU A 27 3.84 37.65 13.83
CA LEU A 27 4.46 36.88 12.76
C LEU A 27 5.16 35.63 13.31
N VAL A 28 5.84 35.74 14.46
CA VAL A 28 6.39 34.60 15.20
C VAL A 28 5.27 33.66 15.66
N LEU A 29 4.16 34.18 16.17
CA LEU A 29 3.00 33.37 16.55
C LEU A 29 2.38 32.66 15.34
N TYR A 30 2.22 33.35 14.21
CA TYR A 30 1.73 32.76 12.97
C TYR A 30 2.66 31.65 12.48
N ILE A 31 3.96 31.88 12.43
CA ILE A 31 4.94 30.86 12.05
C ILE A 31 4.89 29.69 13.02
N GLY A 32 4.85 29.95 14.32
CA GLY A 32 4.74 28.91 15.36
C GLY A 32 3.46 28.08 15.21
N LEU A 33 2.31 28.71 14.95
CA LEU A 33 1.05 28.03 14.74
C LEU A 33 1.04 27.21 13.44
N VAL A 34 1.63 27.73 12.35
CA VAL A 34 1.77 27.01 11.09
C VAL A 34 2.72 25.82 11.26
N LEU A 35 3.86 25.97 11.93
CA LEU A 35 4.77 24.87 12.21
C LEU A 35 4.13 23.80 13.10
N LEU A 36 3.35 24.21 14.11
CA LEU A 36 2.60 23.28 14.95
C LEU A 36 1.52 22.55 14.15
N ALA A 37 0.78 23.27 13.31
CA ALA A 37 -0.22 22.67 12.42
C ALA A 37 0.43 21.68 11.44
N LEU A 38 1.57 22.02 10.83
CA LEU A 38 2.34 21.12 9.97
C LEU A 38 2.85 19.89 10.73
N TRP A 39 3.26 20.06 11.98
CA TRP A 39 3.70 18.94 12.83
C TRP A 39 2.56 17.98 13.16
N VAL A 40 1.35 18.49 13.43
CA VAL A 40 0.15 17.66 13.66
C VAL A 40 -0.33 17.00 12.37
N VAL A 41 -0.30 17.72 11.24
CA VAL A 41 -0.75 17.21 9.95
C VAL A 41 0.22 16.18 9.37
N ARG A 42 1.50 16.18 9.78
CA ARG A 42 2.55 15.26 9.33
C ARG A 42 2.08 13.81 9.22
N ASP A 43 1.44 13.31 10.27
CA ASP A 43 1.02 11.90 10.34
C ASP A 43 -0.14 11.61 9.37
N PHE A 44 -0.91 12.65 9.00
CA PHE A 44 -1.98 12.57 8.00
C PHE A 44 -1.50 12.81 6.56
N ILE A 45 -0.25 13.26 6.34
CA ILE A 45 0.29 13.49 4.99
C ILE A 45 0.21 12.21 4.17
N ALA A 46 0.54 11.05 4.76
CA ALA A 46 0.45 9.76 4.07
C ALA A 46 -0.99 9.43 3.65
N VAL A 47 -1.97 9.70 4.51
CA VAL A 47 -3.40 9.47 4.24
C VAL A 47 -3.87 10.36 3.09
N VAL A 48 -3.54 11.65 3.14
CA VAL A 48 -3.89 12.62 2.11
C VAL A 48 -3.18 12.30 0.80
N ALA A 49 -1.93 11.85 0.85
CA ALA A 49 -1.18 11.42 -0.32
C ALA A 49 -1.81 10.20 -1.00
N TRP A 50 -2.20 9.18 -0.23
CA TRP A 50 -2.93 8.02 -0.77
C TRP A 50 -4.24 8.43 -1.44
N ALA A 51 -5.04 9.25 -0.75
CA ALA A 51 -6.28 9.77 -1.30
C ALA A 51 -6.03 10.60 -2.58
N GLY A 52 -4.95 11.39 -2.60
CA GLY A 52 -4.53 12.17 -3.77
C GLY A 52 -4.12 11.29 -4.96
N VAL A 53 -3.33 10.24 -4.73
CA VAL A 53 -2.93 9.27 -5.78
C VAL A 53 -4.16 8.61 -6.40
N VAL A 54 -5.07 8.09 -5.58
CA VAL A 54 -6.31 7.45 -6.03
C VAL A 54 -7.21 8.46 -6.76
N ALA A 55 -7.31 9.69 -6.22
CA ALA A 55 -8.11 10.75 -6.84
C ALA A 55 -7.59 11.15 -8.22
N ILE A 56 -6.27 11.32 -8.37
CA ILE A 56 -5.60 11.66 -9.63
C ILE A 56 -5.80 10.54 -10.66
N ALA A 57 -5.71 9.28 -10.23
CA ALA A 57 -5.89 8.13 -11.11
C ALA A 57 -7.33 7.98 -11.61
N LEU A 58 -8.32 8.21 -10.73
CA LEU A 58 -9.74 8.06 -11.04
C LEU A 58 -10.39 9.34 -11.58
N TRP A 59 -9.68 10.46 -11.59
CA TRP A 59 -10.14 11.73 -12.18
C TRP A 59 -10.77 11.60 -13.58
N PRO A 60 -10.17 10.90 -14.57
CA PRO A 60 -10.80 10.73 -15.87
C PRO A 60 -12.10 9.93 -15.80
N LEU A 61 -12.20 8.95 -14.89
CA LEU A 61 -13.42 8.17 -14.69
C LEU A 61 -14.52 9.05 -14.07
N LEU A 62 -14.18 9.84 -13.05
CA LEU A 62 -15.09 10.81 -12.43
C LEU A 62 -15.69 11.76 -13.47
N ARG A 63 -14.85 12.37 -14.33
CA ARG A 63 -15.33 13.29 -15.38
C ARG A 63 -16.18 12.59 -16.45
N LYS A 64 -15.86 11.35 -16.82
CA LYS A 64 -16.69 10.56 -17.75
C LYS A 64 -18.08 10.29 -17.17
N VAL A 65 -18.17 9.99 -15.88
CA VAL A 65 -19.44 9.74 -15.19
C VAL A 65 -20.23 11.04 -15.02
N GLU A 66 -19.59 12.14 -14.62
CA GLU A 66 -20.22 13.46 -14.50
C GLU A 66 -20.74 14.01 -15.83
N GLY A 67 -20.05 13.72 -16.95
CA GLY A 67 -20.47 14.11 -18.29
C GLY A 67 -21.68 13.35 -18.83
N ASN A 68 -22.11 12.28 -18.15
CA ASN A 68 -23.28 11.52 -18.55
C ASN A 68 -24.57 12.18 -18.04
N ARG A 69 -25.60 12.28 -18.90
CA ARG A 69 -26.86 13.00 -18.62
C ARG A 69 -27.62 12.50 -17.38
N TRP A 70 -27.34 11.29 -16.93
CA TRP A 70 -28.00 10.68 -15.76
C TRP A 70 -27.40 11.16 -14.42
N PHE A 71 -26.22 11.76 -14.45
CA PHE A 71 -25.43 12.11 -13.26
C PHE A 71 -25.11 13.62 -13.16
N THR A 72 -25.59 14.43 -14.10
CA THR A 72 -25.43 15.89 -14.07
C THR A 72 -26.02 16.50 -12.80
N GLY A 73 -25.19 17.21 -12.02
CA GLY A 73 -25.58 17.88 -10.77
C GLY A 73 -25.53 17.01 -9.50
N ARG A 74 -25.19 15.72 -9.60
CA ARG A 74 -25.16 14.77 -8.48
C ARG A 74 -23.74 14.39 -8.03
N THR A 75 -22.83 15.37 -7.95
CA THR A 75 -21.41 15.15 -7.62
C THR A 75 -21.19 14.36 -6.33
N THR A 76 -22.02 14.60 -5.30
CA THR A 76 -21.92 13.88 -4.01
C THR A 76 -22.27 12.39 -4.14
N LEU A 77 -23.27 12.04 -4.97
CA LEU A 77 -23.64 10.64 -5.19
C LEU A 77 -22.57 9.90 -6.00
N ILE A 78 -21.99 10.55 -7.01
CA ILE A 78 -20.91 9.97 -7.81
C ILE A 78 -19.67 9.74 -6.94
N ALA A 79 -19.28 10.75 -6.14
CA ALA A 79 -18.17 10.65 -5.20
C ALA A 79 -18.40 9.50 -4.20
N ALA A 80 -19.59 9.42 -3.60
CA ALA A 80 -19.94 8.34 -2.68
C ALA A 80 -19.89 6.96 -3.35
N LEU A 81 -20.43 6.82 -4.56
CA LEU A 81 -20.44 5.56 -5.30
C LEU A 81 -19.02 5.12 -5.67
N LEU A 82 -18.18 6.02 -6.19
CA LEU A 82 -16.79 5.69 -6.52
C LEU A 82 -16.00 5.30 -5.27
N THR A 83 -16.13 6.06 -4.18
CA THR A 83 -15.48 5.70 -2.91
C THR A 83 -15.97 4.35 -2.38
N LEU A 84 -17.27 4.05 -2.50
CA LEU A 84 -17.85 2.76 -2.09
C LEU A 84 -17.32 1.60 -2.94
N VAL A 85 -17.21 1.79 -4.26
CA VAL A 85 -16.66 0.77 -5.17
C VAL A 85 -15.21 0.45 -4.81
N ILE A 86 -14.39 1.46 -4.52
CA ILE A 86 -13.00 1.28 -4.09
C ILE A 86 -12.94 0.57 -2.74
N ALA A 87 -13.79 0.99 -1.79
CA ALA A 87 -13.90 0.34 -0.49
C ALA A 87 -14.22 -1.15 -0.65
N LEU A 88 -15.23 -1.49 -1.47
CA LEU A 88 -15.63 -2.86 -1.71
C LEU A 88 -14.54 -3.68 -2.43
N LEU A 89 -13.89 -3.08 -3.43
CA LEU A 89 -12.82 -3.73 -4.20
C LEU A 89 -11.64 -4.16 -3.32
N VAL A 90 -11.35 -3.41 -2.26
CA VAL A 90 -10.28 -3.75 -1.30
C VAL A 90 -10.80 -4.63 -0.16
N VAL A 91 -11.95 -4.29 0.43
CA VAL A 91 -12.48 -4.97 1.63
C VAL A 91 -12.96 -6.38 1.32
N LEU A 92 -13.58 -6.61 0.16
CA LEU A 92 -14.13 -7.91 -0.20
C LEU A 92 -13.05 -9.02 -0.28
N PRO A 93 -11.97 -8.89 -1.07
CA PRO A 93 -10.94 -9.92 -1.14
C PRO A 93 -10.21 -10.12 0.19
N VAL A 94 -9.90 -9.03 0.90
CA VAL A 94 -9.24 -9.11 2.22
C VAL A 94 -10.16 -9.78 3.24
N GLY A 95 -11.44 -9.45 3.26
CA GLY A 95 -12.43 -10.05 4.15
C GLY A 95 -12.63 -11.53 3.87
N ILE A 96 -12.69 -11.94 2.60
CA ILE A 96 -12.76 -13.35 2.20
C ILE A 96 -11.49 -14.08 2.64
N GLY A 97 -10.31 -13.50 2.40
CA GLY A 97 -9.02 -14.09 2.80
C GLY A 97 -8.91 -14.27 4.31
N ILE A 98 -9.32 -13.27 5.10
CA ILE A 98 -9.37 -13.38 6.57
C ILE A 98 -10.38 -14.45 7.00
N ALA A 99 -11.57 -14.51 6.39
CA ALA A 99 -12.57 -15.50 6.72
C ALA A 99 -12.10 -16.94 6.40
N GLN A 100 -11.38 -17.13 5.29
CA GLN A 100 -10.76 -18.41 4.95
C GLN A 100 -9.66 -18.78 5.95
N ALA A 101 -8.75 -17.84 6.24
CA ALA A 101 -7.69 -18.05 7.22
C ALA A 101 -8.23 -18.36 8.62
N LEU A 102 -9.34 -17.73 9.03
CA LEU A 102 -10.00 -18.02 10.31
C LEU A 102 -10.64 -19.42 10.33
N ARG A 103 -11.23 -19.87 9.22
CA ARG A 103 -11.75 -21.25 9.12
C ARG A 103 -10.63 -22.28 9.20
N GLU A 104 -9.57 -22.10 8.42
CA GLU A 104 -8.38 -22.96 8.49
C GLU A 104 -7.71 -22.90 9.86
N ALA A 105 -7.71 -21.76 10.56
CA ALA A 105 -7.20 -21.68 11.91
C ALA A 105 -8.02 -22.52 12.91
N HIS A 106 -9.34 -22.67 12.71
CA HIS A 106 -10.15 -23.58 13.52
C HIS A 106 -9.81 -25.04 13.20
N ASP A 107 -9.71 -25.39 11.92
CA ASP A 107 -9.34 -26.74 11.48
C ASP A 107 -7.93 -27.13 11.95
N LEU A 108 -6.98 -26.19 11.90
CA LEU A 108 -5.64 -26.34 12.43
C LEU A 108 -5.67 -26.48 13.95
N ASN A 109 -6.49 -25.71 14.67
CA ASN A 109 -6.61 -25.82 16.12
C ASN A 109 -7.20 -27.17 16.54
N ASP A 110 -8.16 -27.70 15.77
CA ASP A 110 -8.76 -29.01 16.01
C ASP A 110 -7.80 -30.15 15.61
N TRP A 111 -7.03 -29.98 14.53
CA TRP A 111 -5.90 -30.86 14.20
C TRP A 111 -4.82 -30.82 15.29
N PHE A 112 -4.48 -29.64 15.82
CA PHE A 112 -3.51 -29.48 16.90
C PHE A 112 -4.00 -30.11 18.20
N LYS A 113 -5.30 -30.01 18.53
CA LYS A 113 -5.89 -30.72 19.67
C LYS A 113 -5.81 -32.23 19.47
N GLY A 114 -6.18 -32.74 18.29
CA GLY A 114 -6.02 -34.14 17.92
C GLY A 114 -4.57 -34.61 18.04
N ALA A 115 -3.63 -33.92 17.40
CA ALA A 115 -2.19 -34.22 17.49
C ALA A 115 -1.64 -34.16 18.92
N ARG A 116 -2.21 -33.31 19.79
CA ARG A 116 -1.81 -33.19 21.20
C ARG A 116 -2.39 -34.30 22.09
N GLU A 117 -3.51 -34.89 21.71
CA GLU A 117 -4.19 -35.95 22.47
C GLU A 117 -3.83 -37.36 21.97
N THR A 118 -3.70 -37.55 20.65
CA THR A 118 -3.44 -38.86 20.01
C THR A 118 -2.06 -39.00 19.37
N GLY A 119 -1.25 -37.94 19.32
CA GLY A 119 -0.01 -37.91 18.53
C GLY A 119 -0.27 -37.72 17.03
N ILE A 120 0.80 -37.54 16.25
CA ILE A 120 0.76 -37.37 14.79
C ILE A 120 1.00 -38.73 14.13
N ALA A 121 -0.02 -39.27 13.47
CA ALA A 121 0.09 -40.52 12.72
C ALA A 121 1.17 -40.43 11.63
N LEU A 122 1.81 -41.56 11.31
CA LEU A 122 2.87 -41.63 10.31
C LEU A 122 2.28 -41.28 8.93
N PRO A 123 2.80 -40.27 8.21
CA PRO A 123 2.35 -39.95 6.86
C PRO A 123 2.70 -41.07 5.88
N ASP A 124 1.75 -41.51 5.06
CA ASP A 124 1.90 -42.60 4.07
C ASP A 124 3.06 -42.38 3.07
N PHE A 125 3.47 -41.12 2.86
CA PHE A 125 4.64 -40.77 2.05
C PHE A 125 5.96 -41.32 2.62
N ILE A 126 6.09 -41.42 3.95
CA ILE A 126 7.31 -41.90 4.60
C ILE A 126 7.54 -43.39 4.30
N GLU A 127 6.47 -44.16 4.14
CA GLU A 127 6.54 -45.57 3.75
C GLU A 127 7.00 -45.76 2.28
N ARG A 128 6.86 -44.73 1.44
CA ARG A 128 7.20 -44.78 0.01
C ARG A 128 8.62 -44.28 -0.30
N LEU A 129 9.41 -43.92 0.72
CA LEU A 129 10.78 -43.45 0.52
C LEU A 129 11.73 -44.62 0.15
N PRO A 130 12.47 -44.54 -0.96
CA PRO A 130 13.34 -45.63 -1.43
C PRO A 130 14.53 -45.91 -0.51
N PHE A 131 14.95 -44.95 0.33
CA PHE A 131 16.00 -45.13 1.34
C PHE A 131 15.63 -44.43 2.64
N GLY A 132 15.93 -45.06 3.79
CA GLY A 132 15.75 -44.45 5.11
C GLY A 132 14.33 -44.48 5.69
N ALA A 133 13.34 -45.04 4.98
CA ALA A 133 11.94 -45.11 5.43
C ALA A 133 11.78 -45.73 6.83
N GLN A 134 12.47 -46.83 7.12
CA GLN A 134 12.43 -47.50 8.43
C GLN A 134 13.06 -46.68 9.57
N GLN A 135 14.11 -45.90 9.29
CA GLN A 135 14.77 -45.07 10.31
C GLN A 135 13.92 -43.84 10.61
N ILE A 136 13.30 -43.26 9.59
CA ILE A 136 12.40 -42.12 9.72
C ILE A 136 11.11 -42.54 10.40
N SER A 137 10.54 -43.71 10.06
CA SER A 137 9.33 -44.22 10.71
C SER A 137 9.55 -44.57 12.18
N ALA A 138 10.69 -45.19 12.53
CA ALA A 138 11.04 -45.47 13.91
C ALA A 138 11.27 -44.19 14.73
N TRP A 139 11.97 -43.20 14.16
CA TRP A 139 12.14 -41.89 14.79
C TRP A 139 10.81 -41.15 14.98
N TRP A 140 9.92 -41.23 13.98
CA TRP A 140 8.60 -40.61 14.02
C TRP A 140 7.70 -41.25 15.08
N GLN A 141 7.67 -42.58 15.15
CA GLN A 141 6.90 -43.29 16.18
C GLN A 141 7.42 -42.99 17.59
N ALA A 142 8.73 -42.85 17.76
CA ALA A 142 9.32 -42.54 19.06
C ALA A 142 9.09 -41.09 19.52
N ASN A 143 9.01 -40.12 18.59
CA ASN A 143 8.98 -38.69 18.95
C ASN A 143 7.66 -37.97 18.67
N LEU A 144 6.87 -38.44 17.70
CA LEU A 144 5.69 -37.74 17.20
C LEU A 144 4.39 -38.55 17.34
N ALA A 145 4.47 -39.88 17.48
CA ALA A 145 3.27 -40.72 17.69
C ALA A 145 2.80 -40.77 19.16
N GLN A 146 3.62 -40.32 20.13
CA GLN A 146 3.17 -40.13 21.50
C GLN A 146 2.52 -38.76 21.70
N PRO A 147 1.62 -38.58 22.69
CA PRO A 147 0.96 -37.30 22.95
C PRO A 147 1.99 -36.18 23.14
N LEU A 148 2.02 -35.21 22.22
CA LEU A 148 3.01 -34.10 22.20
C LEU A 148 2.83 -33.09 23.35
N ARG A 149 2.06 -33.42 24.40
CA ARG A 149 1.77 -32.55 25.55
C ARG A 149 3.04 -32.01 26.23
N ASP A 150 4.11 -32.80 26.25
CA ASP A 150 5.34 -32.50 27.00
C ASP A 150 6.55 -32.11 26.13
N SER A 151 6.40 -32.00 24.81
CA SER A 151 7.54 -31.69 23.93
C SER A 151 8.00 -30.22 24.06
N ALA A 152 9.32 -30.01 24.03
CA ALA A 152 9.92 -28.67 24.12
C ALA A 152 9.50 -27.74 22.96
N ALA A 153 9.21 -28.31 21.78
CA ALA A 153 8.67 -27.58 20.63
C ALA A 153 7.26 -27.04 20.89
N MET A 154 6.42 -27.79 21.64
CA MET A 154 5.09 -27.33 22.06
C MET A 154 5.16 -26.24 23.13
N LYS A 155 6.16 -26.26 24.02
CA LYS A 155 6.41 -25.19 24.99
C LYS A 155 6.91 -23.89 24.33
N GLY A 156 7.69 -23.97 23.26
CA GLY A 156 8.13 -22.80 22.47
C GLY A 156 7.02 -22.17 21.61
N LEU A 157 6.04 -22.98 21.19
CA LEU A 157 4.81 -22.54 20.51
C LEU A 157 3.71 -22.10 21.48
N HIS A 158 3.85 -22.35 22.79
CA HIS A 158 2.85 -22.03 23.80
C HIS A 158 2.77 -20.53 24.07
N SER A 159 1.70 -19.92 23.56
CA SER A 159 1.12 -18.63 23.92
C SER A 159 1.96 -17.36 23.70
N THR A 160 3.20 -17.25 24.15
CA THR A 160 3.88 -15.94 24.19
C THR A 160 4.38 -15.50 22.83
N THR A 161 5.04 -16.37 22.07
CA THR A 161 5.54 -16.04 20.71
C THR A 161 4.39 -15.83 19.74
N ALA A 162 3.41 -16.73 19.71
CA ALA A 162 2.23 -16.61 18.85
C ALA A 162 1.35 -15.41 19.22
N MET A 163 1.17 -15.11 20.52
CA MET A 163 0.40 -13.95 20.97
C MET A 163 1.15 -12.63 20.82
N MET A 164 2.49 -12.61 20.94
CA MET A 164 3.30 -11.43 20.61
C MET A 164 3.27 -11.15 19.11
N LEU A 165 3.37 -12.20 18.27
CA LEU A 165 3.22 -12.07 16.82
C LEU A 165 1.80 -11.58 16.49
N GLY A 166 0.77 -12.23 17.03
CA GLY A 166 -0.63 -11.84 16.85
C GLY A 166 -0.94 -10.43 17.32
N ARG A 167 -0.39 -9.97 18.45
CA ARG A 167 -0.52 -8.58 18.92
C ARG A 167 0.17 -7.58 17.99
N ARG A 168 1.39 -7.88 17.51
CA ARG A 168 2.12 -7.02 16.58
C ARG A 168 1.43 -6.92 15.21
N PHE A 169 0.95 -8.04 14.68
CA PHE A 169 0.16 -8.08 13.46
C PHE A 169 -1.20 -7.40 13.63
N GLY A 170 -1.91 -7.66 14.74
CA GLY A 170 -3.19 -7.04 15.05
C GLY A 170 -3.11 -5.53 15.21
N ALA A 171 -2.10 -5.01 15.92
CA ALA A 171 -1.87 -3.57 16.06
C ALA A 171 -1.58 -2.91 14.70
N ARG A 172 -0.77 -3.54 13.85
CA ARG A 172 -0.50 -3.06 12.49
C ARG A 172 -1.73 -3.13 11.59
N ALA A 173 -2.53 -4.18 11.70
CA ALA A 173 -3.77 -4.34 10.94
C ALA A 173 -4.80 -3.27 11.35
N LEU A 174 -4.98 -3.02 12.65
CA LEU A 174 -5.86 -1.95 13.14
C LEU A 174 -5.40 -0.58 12.64
N HIS A 175 -4.09 -0.30 12.72
CA HIS A 175 -3.53 0.93 12.16
C HIS A 175 -3.77 1.05 10.65
N ALA A 176 -3.57 -0.03 9.89
CA ALA A 176 -3.84 -0.05 8.45
C ALA A 176 -5.31 0.19 8.12
N VAL A 177 -6.24 -0.44 8.87
CA VAL A 177 -7.69 -0.21 8.72
C VAL A 177 -8.04 1.24 9.03
N MET A 178 -7.49 1.81 10.09
CA MET A 178 -7.70 3.22 10.45
C MET A 178 -7.21 4.13 9.31
N VAL A 179 -5.96 3.97 8.85
CA VAL A 179 -5.40 4.72 7.71
C VAL A 179 -6.27 4.57 6.47
N PHE A 180 -6.76 3.37 6.17
CA PHE A 180 -7.62 3.09 5.03
C PHE A 180 -8.97 3.82 5.14
N VAL A 181 -9.62 3.80 6.31
CA VAL A 181 -10.89 4.51 6.53
C VAL A 181 -10.70 6.02 6.40
N PHE A 182 -9.67 6.60 7.01
CA PHE A 182 -9.38 8.03 6.86
C PHE A 182 -9.03 8.39 5.42
N MET A 183 -8.34 7.51 4.70
CA MET A 183 -8.05 7.69 3.27
C MET A 183 -9.33 7.73 2.45
N LEU A 184 -10.29 6.82 2.70
CA LEU A 184 -11.59 6.82 2.02
C LEU A 184 -12.39 8.09 2.31
N VAL A 185 -12.41 8.56 3.55
CA VAL A 185 -13.07 9.83 3.92
C VAL A 185 -12.42 11.00 3.20
N THR A 186 -11.09 11.07 3.22
CA THR A 186 -10.33 12.13 2.52
C THR A 186 -10.58 12.08 1.01
N LEU A 187 -10.60 10.89 0.42
CA LEU A 187 -10.88 10.66 -0.99
C LEU A 187 -12.29 11.12 -1.36
N PHE A 188 -13.29 10.79 -0.53
CA PHE A 188 -14.67 11.26 -0.72
C PHE A 188 -14.73 12.80 -0.71
N VAL A 189 -14.07 13.45 0.24
CA VAL A 189 -14.00 14.92 0.31
C VAL A 189 -13.30 15.49 -0.93
N ILE A 190 -12.20 14.88 -1.40
CA ILE A 190 -11.50 15.31 -2.62
C ILE A 190 -12.40 15.18 -3.84
N PHE A 191 -13.15 14.08 -3.99
CA PHE A 191 -14.09 13.94 -5.12
C PHE A 191 -15.28 14.90 -5.03
N GLN A 192 -15.82 15.11 -3.84
CA GLN A 192 -16.94 16.03 -3.63
C GLN A 192 -16.53 17.49 -3.89
N ALA A 193 -15.35 17.90 -3.40
CA ALA A 193 -14.83 19.26 -3.54
C ALA A 193 -14.05 19.46 -4.86
N GLY A 194 -13.68 18.38 -5.56
CA GLY A 194 -12.74 18.34 -6.68
C GLY A 194 -12.98 19.39 -7.77
N PRO A 195 -14.20 19.59 -8.27
CA PRO A 195 -14.48 20.60 -9.30
C PRO A 195 -14.17 22.04 -8.83
N ARG A 196 -14.35 22.34 -7.53
CA ARG A 196 -14.08 23.67 -6.94
C ARG A 196 -12.64 23.81 -6.45
N LEU A 197 -12.08 22.74 -5.88
CA LEU A 197 -10.75 22.71 -5.28
C LEU A 197 -9.65 22.69 -6.35
N SER A 198 -9.81 21.92 -7.44
CA SER A 198 -8.82 21.85 -8.52
C SER A 198 -8.58 23.22 -9.18
N GLY A 199 -9.64 23.98 -9.47
CA GLY A 199 -9.53 25.32 -10.03
C GLY A 199 -8.89 26.33 -9.07
N SER A 200 -9.13 26.19 -7.77
CA SER A 200 -8.54 27.08 -6.75
C SER A 200 -7.06 26.76 -6.51
N LEU A 201 -6.69 25.48 -6.49
CA LEU A 201 -5.29 25.04 -6.39
C LEU A 201 -4.46 25.48 -7.58
N ILE A 202 -4.96 25.29 -8.81
CA ILE A 202 -4.26 25.74 -10.02
C ILE A 202 -4.10 27.26 -10.01
N LYS A 203 -5.12 28.03 -9.60
CA LYS A 203 -5.02 29.49 -9.46
C LYS A 203 -4.00 29.91 -8.39
N ALA A 204 -3.94 29.20 -7.26
CA ALA A 204 -2.98 29.47 -6.20
C ALA A 204 -1.54 29.16 -6.66
N VAL A 205 -1.33 28.04 -7.34
CA VAL A 205 -0.02 27.66 -7.91
C VAL A 205 0.39 28.67 -8.97
N ARG A 206 -0.49 29.06 -9.90
CA ARG A 206 -0.18 30.10 -10.89
C ARG A 206 0.20 31.43 -10.24
N ARG A 207 -0.47 31.80 -9.14
CA ARG A 207 -0.18 33.04 -8.43
C ARG A 207 1.15 33.01 -7.67
N GLY A 208 1.59 31.84 -7.20
CA GLY A 208 2.85 31.68 -6.46
C GLY A 208 4.06 31.37 -7.33
N PHE A 209 3.89 30.51 -8.34
CA PHE A 209 4.98 29.93 -9.14
C PHE A 209 4.88 30.24 -10.65
N GLY A 210 3.87 30.99 -11.09
CA GLY A 210 3.67 31.29 -12.50
C GLY A 210 3.03 30.14 -13.31
N ASP A 211 2.99 30.30 -14.63
CA ASP A 211 2.40 29.31 -15.53
C ASP A 211 3.25 28.03 -15.62
N ASP A 212 4.57 28.13 -15.52
CA ASP A 212 5.50 26.98 -15.50
C ASP A 212 5.22 26.04 -14.31
N GLY A 213 4.90 26.61 -13.14
CA GLY A 213 4.52 25.83 -11.96
C GLY A 213 3.22 25.05 -12.13
N ALA A 214 2.25 25.60 -12.88
CA ALA A 214 1.00 24.90 -13.18
C ALA A 214 1.22 23.73 -14.16
N ASP A 215 2.07 23.93 -15.16
CA ASP A 215 2.45 22.88 -16.11
C ASP A 215 3.23 21.74 -15.42
N LEU A 216 4.13 22.09 -14.50
CA LEU A 216 4.83 21.12 -13.67
C LEU A 216 3.86 20.26 -12.84
N MET A 217 2.87 20.88 -12.20
CA MET A 217 1.84 20.18 -11.43
C MET A 217 1.02 19.23 -12.31
N GLN A 218 0.70 19.61 -13.55
CA GLN A 218 0.01 18.72 -14.49
C GLN A 218 0.89 17.53 -14.91
N ARG A 219 2.20 17.74 -15.13
CA ARG A 219 3.16 16.67 -15.43
C ARG A 219 3.29 15.69 -14.26
N MET A 220 3.36 16.19 -13.02
CA MET A 220 3.35 15.35 -11.82
C MET A 220 2.07 14.51 -11.73
N ALA A 221 0.90 15.13 -11.93
CA ALA A 221 -0.37 14.40 -11.91
C ALA A 221 -0.45 13.36 -13.03
N ALA A 222 0.12 13.65 -14.21
CA ALA A 222 0.23 12.69 -15.29
C ALA A 222 1.16 11.52 -14.94
N ALA A 223 2.28 11.77 -14.26
CA ALA A 223 3.20 10.74 -13.78
C ALA A 223 2.56 9.81 -12.75
N VAL A 224 1.86 10.37 -11.75
CA VAL A 224 1.12 9.59 -10.76
C VAL A 224 0.05 8.74 -11.44
N ARG A 225 -0.75 9.34 -12.33
CA ARG A 225 -1.79 8.62 -13.08
C ARG A 225 -1.20 7.51 -13.96
N GLY A 226 -0.13 7.80 -14.70
CA GLY A 226 0.57 6.81 -15.53
C GLY A 226 1.08 5.64 -14.71
N THR A 227 1.58 5.93 -13.50
CA THR A 227 2.05 4.91 -12.56
C THR A 227 0.91 4.02 -12.08
N VAL A 228 -0.21 4.61 -11.62
CA VAL A 228 -1.38 3.84 -11.17
C VAL A 228 -1.98 3.02 -12.31
N SER A 229 -2.17 3.62 -13.49
CA SER A 229 -2.73 2.92 -14.65
C SER A 229 -1.83 1.77 -15.11
N GLY A 230 -0.51 1.99 -15.16
CA GLY A 230 0.46 0.94 -15.48
C GLY A 230 0.37 -0.22 -14.50
N LEU A 231 0.27 0.08 -13.21
CA LEU A 231 0.13 -0.91 -12.15
C LEU A 231 -1.14 -1.75 -12.27
N VAL A 232 -2.27 -1.10 -12.57
CA VAL A 232 -3.56 -1.78 -12.75
C VAL A 232 -3.52 -2.68 -13.98
N VAL A 233 -2.98 -2.21 -15.10
CA VAL A 233 -2.87 -3.01 -16.34
C VAL A 233 -1.96 -4.21 -16.15
N VAL A 234 -0.79 -4.01 -15.52
CA VAL A 234 0.15 -5.10 -15.21
C VAL A 234 -0.50 -6.10 -14.26
N GLY A 235 -1.13 -5.65 -13.18
CA GLY A 235 -1.78 -6.52 -12.21
C GLY A 235 -2.90 -7.36 -12.83
N LEU A 236 -3.75 -6.77 -13.66
CA LEU A 236 -4.78 -7.51 -14.39
C LEU A 236 -4.18 -8.53 -15.37
N GLY A 237 -3.09 -8.17 -16.06
CA GLY A 237 -2.37 -9.08 -16.94
C GLY A 237 -1.77 -10.27 -16.20
N GLU A 238 -1.08 -10.02 -15.09
CA GLU A 238 -0.50 -11.06 -14.23
C GLU A 238 -1.58 -11.96 -13.63
N GLY A 239 -2.66 -11.38 -13.11
CA GLY A 239 -3.78 -12.15 -12.56
C GLY A 239 -4.51 -13.01 -13.60
N ALA A 240 -4.63 -12.53 -14.85
CA ALA A 240 -5.20 -13.31 -15.94
C ALA A 240 -4.26 -14.46 -16.36
N LEU A 241 -2.97 -14.17 -16.59
CA LEU A 241 -1.99 -15.17 -17.01
C LEU A 241 -1.76 -16.25 -15.93
N LEU A 242 -1.59 -15.83 -14.67
CA LEU A 242 -1.47 -16.76 -13.54
C LEU A 242 -2.79 -17.46 -13.24
N GLY A 243 -3.94 -16.80 -13.45
CA GLY A 243 -5.25 -17.43 -13.38
C GLY A 243 -5.40 -18.60 -14.36
N VAL A 244 -4.92 -18.45 -15.60
CA VAL A 244 -4.85 -19.55 -16.57
C VAL A 244 -3.91 -20.65 -16.09
N ALA A 245 -2.76 -20.32 -15.51
CA ALA A 245 -1.86 -21.32 -14.93
C ALA A 245 -2.52 -22.08 -13.77
N TYR A 246 -3.27 -21.39 -12.89
CA TYR A 246 -4.02 -22.03 -11.81
C TYR A 246 -5.12 -22.95 -12.34
N PHE A 247 -5.78 -22.58 -13.44
CA PHE A 247 -6.75 -23.42 -14.11
C PHE A 247 -6.14 -24.72 -14.63
N VAL A 248 -5.02 -24.61 -15.35
CA VAL A 248 -4.33 -25.77 -15.97
C VAL A 248 -3.76 -26.72 -14.91
N THR A 249 -3.33 -26.19 -13.76
CA THR A 249 -2.79 -27.00 -12.66
C THR A 249 -3.84 -27.66 -11.77
N GLY A 250 -5.14 -27.38 -12.01
CA GLY A 250 -6.24 -28.01 -11.27
C GLY A 250 -6.47 -27.45 -9.86
N LEU A 251 -5.97 -26.24 -9.57
CA LEU A 251 -6.19 -25.61 -8.27
C LEU A 251 -7.68 -25.30 -8.04
N PRO A 252 -8.20 -25.50 -6.82
CA PRO A 252 -9.56 -25.10 -6.49
C PRO A 252 -9.66 -23.56 -6.46
N HIS A 253 -10.85 -23.02 -6.76
CA HIS A 253 -11.13 -21.58 -6.71
C HIS A 253 -10.21 -20.70 -7.60
N VAL A 254 -9.90 -21.18 -8.81
CA VAL A 254 -9.07 -20.50 -9.83
C VAL A 254 -9.37 -19.00 -9.98
N ALA A 255 -10.65 -18.63 -10.09
CA ALA A 255 -11.05 -17.24 -10.28
C ALA A 255 -10.70 -16.36 -9.07
N LEU A 256 -10.85 -16.89 -7.86
CA LEU A 256 -10.47 -16.19 -6.63
C LEU A 256 -8.96 -16.02 -6.55
N LEU A 257 -8.19 -17.09 -6.81
CA LEU A 257 -6.73 -17.04 -6.80
C LEU A 257 -6.18 -16.08 -7.86
N GLY A 258 -6.72 -16.12 -9.08
CA GLY A 258 -6.37 -15.17 -10.14
C GLY A 258 -6.66 -13.72 -9.75
N PHE A 259 -7.80 -13.46 -9.10
CA PHE A 259 -8.16 -12.12 -8.62
C PHE A 259 -7.26 -11.65 -7.46
N VAL A 260 -6.99 -12.52 -6.48
CA VAL A 260 -6.06 -12.24 -5.38
C VAL A 260 -4.67 -11.95 -5.93
N THR A 261 -4.21 -12.74 -6.92
CA THR A 261 -2.95 -12.50 -7.62
C THR A 261 -2.97 -11.20 -8.41
N ALA A 262 -4.08 -10.82 -9.04
CA ALA A 262 -4.19 -9.53 -9.73
C ALA A 262 -4.00 -8.34 -8.79
N ILE A 263 -4.62 -8.42 -7.60
CA ILE A 263 -4.48 -7.39 -6.56
C ILE A 263 -3.07 -7.41 -5.96
N ALA A 264 -2.55 -8.60 -5.66
CA ALA A 264 -1.20 -8.75 -5.13
C ALA A 264 -0.15 -8.22 -6.11
N ALA A 265 -0.31 -8.48 -7.40
CA ALA A 265 0.54 -7.98 -8.48
C ALA A 265 0.58 -6.45 -8.59
N MET A 266 -0.45 -5.74 -8.10
CA MET A 266 -0.36 -4.28 -7.97
C MET A 266 0.74 -3.87 -6.99
N LEU A 267 1.09 -4.70 -6.02
CA LEU A 267 2.21 -4.45 -5.11
C LEU A 267 3.45 -5.19 -5.64
N PRO A 268 4.59 -4.51 -5.81
CA PRO A 268 5.81 -5.19 -6.25
C PRO A 268 6.17 -6.29 -5.23
N PHE A 269 6.70 -7.40 -5.73
CA PHE A 269 7.11 -8.55 -4.93
C PHE A 269 5.98 -9.32 -4.23
N CYS A 270 4.72 -8.91 -4.35
CA CYS A 270 3.60 -9.63 -3.75
C CYS A 270 3.04 -10.75 -4.64
N ALA A 271 3.14 -10.66 -5.97
CA ALA A 271 2.72 -11.74 -6.88
C ALA A 271 3.50 -13.07 -6.67
N PRO A 272 4.84 -13.06 -6.43
CA PRO A 272 5.58 -14.26 -6.04
C PRO A 272 5.03 -14.98 -4.82
N ILE A 273 4.51 -14.23 -3.85
CA ILE A 273 3.95 -14.79 -2.63
C ILE A 273 2.66 -15.57 -2.96
N THR A 274 1.79 -15.04 -3.83
CA THR A 274 0.51 -15.68 -4.13
C THR A 274 0.67 -16.97 -4.91
N PHE A 275 1.44 -16.96 -6.02
CA PHE A 275 1.67 -18.20 -6.77
C PHE A 275 2.60 -19.18 -6.02
N GLY A 276 3.51 -18.68 -5.18
CA GLY A 276 4.33 -19.52 -4.31
C GLY A 276 3.50 -20.30 -3.29
N LEU A 277 2.53 -19.64 -2.64
CA LEU A 277 1.57 -20.31 -1.76
C LEU A 277 0.71 -21.33 -2.52
N ALA A 278 0.26 -20.98 -3.74
CA ALA A 278 -0.48 -21.91 -4.59
C ALA A 278 0.36 -23.13 -5.02
N ALA A 279 1.66 -22.95 -5.27
CA ALA A 279 2.57 -24.04 -5.57
C ALA A 279 2.82 -24.94 -4.34
N LEU A 280 2.96 -24.35 -3.14
CA LEU A 280 3.04 -25.11 -1.89
C LEU A 280 1.78 -25.95 -1.65
N TRP A 281 0.61 -25.41 -1.97
CA TRP A 281 -0.65 -26.15 -1.91
C TRP A 281 -0.66 -27.35 -2.88
N LEU A 282 -0.18 -27.19 -4.11
CA LEU A 282 -0.05 -28.29 -5.07
C LEU A 282 0.95 -29.36 -4.61
N LEU A 283 2.05 -28.95 -3.96
CA LEU A 283 3.00 -29.88 -3.35
C LEU A 283 2.37 -30.69 -2.22
N ALA A 284 1.54 -30.05 -1.37
CA ALA A 284 0.82 -30.73 -0.30
C ALA A 284 -0.18 -31.78 -0.85
N GLN A 285 -0.71 -31.58 -2.06
CA GLN A 285 -1.55 -32.56 -2.76
C GLN A 285 -0.76 -33.66 -3.48
N GLY A 286 0.58 -33.63 -3.46
CA GLY A 286 1.44 -34.61 -4.13
C GLY A 286 1.69 -34.34 -5.62
N SER A 287 1.22 -33.22 -6.17
CA SER A 287 1.38 -32.88 -7.60
C SER A 287 2.66 -32.05 -7.84
N VAL A 288 3.81 -32.72 -7.76
CA VAL A 288 5.13 -32.06 -7.89
C VAL A 288 5.33 -31.43 -9.28
N ALA A 289 4.92 -32.12 -10.34
CA ALA A 289 5.06 -31.61 -11.71
C ALA A 289 4.25 -30.33 -11.95
N ALA A 290 3.02 -30.27 -11.43
CA ALA A 290 2.18 -29.06 -11.53
C ALA A 290 2.74 -27.91 -10.70
N ALA A 291 3.25 -28.18 -9.50
CA ALA A 291 3.88 -27.16 -8.65
C ALA A 291 5.13 -26.56 -9.30
N VAL A 292 6.03 -27.39 -9.83
CA VAL A 292 7.24 -26.93 -10.53
C VAL A 292 6.87 -26.14 -11.79
N GLY A 293 5.92 -26.64 -12.58
CA GLY A 293 5.41 -25.94 -13.77
C GLY A 293 4.83 -24.57 -13.43
N LEU A 294 4.07 -24.46 -12.34
CA LEU A 294 3.48 -23.21 -11.88
C LEU A 294 4.55 -22.20 -11.44
N VAL A 295 5.55 -22.63 -10.67
CA VAL A 295 6.64 -21.75 -10.21
C VAL A 295 7.47 -21.26 -11.38
N LEU A 296 7.81 -22.12 -12.34
CA LEU A 296 8.58 -21.73 -13.51
C LEU A 296 7.81 -20.74 -14.38
N PHE A 297 6.56 -21.06 -14.73
CA PHE A 297 5.71 -20.18 -15.53
C PHE A 297 5.47 -18.85 -14.81
N GLY A 298 5.10 -18.90 -13.53
CA GLY A 298 4.83 -17.70 -12.73
C GLY A 298 6.06 -16.81 -12.57
N SER A 299 7.25 -17.39 -12.36
CA SER A 299 8.49 -16.62 -12.28
C SER A 299 8.81 -15.91 -13.59
N VAL A 300 8.60 -16.56 -14.74
CA VAL A 300 8.80 -15.93 -16.06
C VAL A 300 7.81 -14.79 -16.28
N VAL A 301 6.52 -15.01 -16.00
CA VAL A 301 5.48 -13.98 -16.14
C VAL A 301 5.79 -12.77 -15.28
N VAL A 302 6.07 -12.97 -13.99
CA VAL A 302 6.37 -11.88 -13.05
C VAL A 302 7.67 -11.19 -13.43
N PHE A 303 8.72 -11.93 -13.81
CA PHE A 303 9.98 -11.33 -14.24
C PHE A 303 9.79 -10.38 -15.43
N VAL A 304 9.07 -10.81 -16.46
CA VAL A 304 8.77 -9.99 -17.64
C VAL A 304 7.89 -8.80 -17.26
N ALA A 305 6.85 -9.03 -16.46
CA ALA A 305 5.92 -8.00 -16.04
C ALA A 305 6.59 -6.90 -15.20
N GLU A 306 7.39 -7.26 -14.21
CA GLU A 306 8.02 -6.32 -13.28
C GLU A 306 9.24 -5.60 -13.89
N HIS A 307 10.07 -6.27 -14.69
CA HIS A 307 11.32 -5.69 -15.18
C HIS A 307 11.19 -4.99 -16.54
N PHE A 308 10.22 -5.39 -17.37
CA PHE A 308 10.05 -4.83 -18.72
C PHE A 308 8.73 -4.07 -18.86
N VAL A 309 7.60 -4.74 -18.60
CA VAL A 309 6.27 -4.18 -18.90
C VAL A 309 5.97 -2.97 -18.02
N ARG A 310 6.19 -3.09 -16.70
CA ARG A 310 5.88 -2.03 -15.74
C ARG A 310 6.68 -0.75 -15.99
N PRO A 311 8.02 -0.76 -16.12
CA PRO A 311 8.76 0.47 -16.41
C PRO A 311 8.42 1.08 -17.77
N VAL A 312 8.13 0.27 -18.79
CA VAL A 312 7.74 0.78 -20.12
C VAL A 312 6.39 1.48 -20.06
N LEU A 313 5.39 0.89 -19.41
CA LEU A 313 4.06 1.51 -19.25
C LEU A 313 4.12 2.82 -18.45
N ILE A 314 4.93 2.84 -17.39
CA ILE A 314 5.11 4.02 -16.53
C ILE A 314 5.90 5.10 -17.29
N GLY A 315 7.03 4.75 -17.91
CA GLY A 315 7.94 5.67 -18.59
C GLY A 315 7.34 6.28 -19.87
N ASN A 316 6.53 5.53 -20.62
CA ASN A 316 5.86 6.06 -21.81
C ASN A 316 4.85 7.16 -21.46
N SER A 317 4.30 7.16 -20.24
CA SER A 317 3.36 8.19 -19.78
C SER A 317 4.03 9.53 -19.44
N THR A 318 5.35 9.54 -19.22
CA THR A 318 6.10 10.72 -18.73
C THR A 318 7.32 11.11 -19.56
N ARG A 319 7.64 10.36 -20.63
CA ARG A 319 8.85 10.52 -21.46
C ARG A 319 10.14 10.55 -20.62
N LEU A 320 10.14 9.91 -19.46
CA LEU A 320 11.33 9.81 -18.62
C LEU A 320 12.25 8.69 -19.13
N PRO A 321 13.58 8.88 -19.09
CA PRO A 321 14.55 7.80 -19.23
C PRO A 321 14.23 6.66 -18.25
N PHE A 322 14.35 5.41 -18.72
CA PHE A 322 14.08 4.21 -17.93
C PHE A 322 14.76 4.21 -16.56
N LEU A 323 16.04 4.62 -16.51
CA LEU A 323 16.81 4.66 -15.26
C LEU A 323 16.21 5.61 -14.21
N LEU A 324 15.70 6.77 -14.62
CA LEU A 324 15.06 7.71 -13.68
C LEU A 324 13.75 7.14 -13.14
N VAL A 325 12.99 6.43 -13.96
CA VAL A 325 11.77 5.73 -13.49
C VAL A 325 12.13 4.64 -12.49
N LEU A 326 13.16 3.83 -12.79
CA LEU A 326 13.63 2.77 -11.90
C LEU A 326 14.09 3.33 -10.54
N PHE A 327 14.95 4.35 -10.55
CA PHE A 327 15.39 5.03 -9.31
C PHE A 327 14.23 5.70 -8.58
N GLY A 328 13.28 6.27 -9.31
CA GLY A 328 12.06 6.84 -8.74
C GLY A 328 11.23 5.80 -8.00
N ILE A 329 10.99 4.64 -8.62
CA ILE A 329 10.19 3.56 -8.01
C ILE A 329 10.93 2.96 -6.81
N LEU A 330 12.20 2.57 -6.96
CA LEU A 330 12.98 1.92 -5.90
C LEU A 330 13.28 2.88 -4.74
N GLY A 331 13.85 4.05 -5.04
CA GLY A 331 14.19 5.05 -4.02
C GLY A 331 12.94 5.66 -3.38
N GLY A 332 11.86 5.81 -4.15
CA GLY A 332 10.56 6.17 -3.61
C GLY A 332 10.05 5.12 -2.64
N ALA A 333 10.04 3.84 -3.05
CA ALA A 333 9.58 2.73 -2.21
C ALA A 333 10.37 2.62 -0.90
N GLU A 334 11.68 2.86 -0.93
CA GLU A 334 12.53 2.87 0.26
C GLU A 334 12.20 4.05 1.19
N THR A 335 12.00 5.25 0.64
CA THR A 335 11.83 6.48 1.44
C THR A 335 10.41 6.64 1.99
N PHE A 336 9.40 6.36 1.17
CA PHE A 336 7.98 6.61 1.47
C PHE A 336 7.17 5.32 1.61
N GLY A 337 7.82 4.15 1.61
CA GLY A 337 7.15 2.86 1.59
C GLY A 337 6.30 2.70 0.33
N LEU A 338 5.15 2.04 0.46
CA LEU A 338 4.29 1.75 -0.68
C LEU A 338 3.80 2.99 -1.45
N LEU A 339 3.64 4.13 -0.77
CA LEU A 339 3.30 5.42 -1.42
C LEU A 339 4.36 5.87 -2.42
N GLY A 340 5.62 5.57 -2.12
CA GLY A 340 6.76 6.02 -2.89
C GLY A 340 6.84 5.44 -4.29
N ILE A 341 6.19 4.29 -4.54
CA ILE A 341 6.07 3.72 -5.88
C ILE A 341 5.31 4.68 -6.81
N PHE A 342 4.32 5.41 -6.28
CA PHE A 342 3.51 6.37 -7.04
C PHE A 342 4.13 7.76 -7.07
N ILE A 343 4.65 8.21 -5.93
CA ILE A 343 5.19 9.56 -5.77
C ILE A 343 6.59 9.68 -6.37
N GLY A 344 7.39 8.61 -6.34
CA GLY A 344 8.76 8.56 -6.82
C GLY A 344 8.93 8.99 -8.28
N PRO A 345 8.22 8.36 -9.25
CA PRO A 345 8.25 8.82 -10.65
C PRO A 345 7.80 10.27 -10.84
N ALA A 346 6.86 10.75 -10.03
CA ALA A 346 6.43 12.15 -10.07
C ALA A 346 7.51 13.10 -9.57
N LEU A 347 8.25 12.75 -8.51
CA LEU A 347 9.41 13.51 -8.03
C LEU A 347 10.54 13.51 -9.06
N MET A 348 10.80 12.37 -9.71
CA MET A 348 11.80 12.28 -10.79
C MET A 348 11.41 13.12 -12.00
N THR A 349 10.11 13.24 -12.29
CA THR A 349 9.59 14.15 -13.31
C THR A 349 9.93 15.61 -12.96
N VAL A 350 9.73 16.01 -11.70
CA VAL A 350 10.07 17.37 -11.25
C VAL A 350 11.56 17.62 -11.35
N LEU A 351 12.37 16.68 -10.86
CA LEU A 351 13.82 16.79 -10.90
C LEU A 351 14.33 16.96 -12.34
N MET A 352 13.80 16.18 -13.29
CA MET A 352 14.20 16.26 -14.69
C MET A 352 13.77 17.58 -15.34
N VAL A 353 12.57 18.07 -15.05
CA VAL A 353 12.11 19.37 -15.58
C VAL A 353 13.00 20.49 -15.05
N LEU A 354 13.20 20.56 -13.73
CA LEU A 354 14.06 21.57 -13.12
C LEU A 354 15.51 21.50 -13.63
N TRP A 355 16.05 20.31 -13.83
CA TRP A 355 17.38 20.14 -14.41
C TRP A 355 17.44 20.65 -15.85
N THR A 356 16.43 20.35 -16.66
CA THR A 356 16.38 20.76 -18.07
C THR A 356 16.24 22.28 -18.20
N ASP A 357 15.45 22.90 -17.32
CA ASP A 357 15.27 24.36 -17.28
C ASP A 357 16.54 25.07 -16.77
N LEU A 358 17.33 24.44 -15.91
CA LEU A 358 18.58 25.00 -15.38
C LEU A 358 19.76 24.87 -16.34
N VAL A 359 19.73 23.89 -17.23
CA VAL A 359 20.77 23.66 -18.26
C VAL A 359 20.50 24.44 -19.56
N ARG A 360 19.26 24.91 -19.77
CA ARG A 360 18.92 25.87 -20.82
C ARG A 360 19.29 27.29 -20.40
#